data_AF-A0A0U1KXH4-F1
#
_entry.id   AF-A0A0U1KXH4-F1
#
_cell.length_a   1.000
_cell.length_b   1.000
_cell.length_c   1.000
_cell.angle_alpha   90.00
_cell.angle_beta   90.00
_cell.angle_gamma   90.00
#
_symmetry.space_group_name_H-M   'P 1'
#
loop_
_entity.id
_entity.type
_entity.pdbx_description
1 polymer ?
#
loop_
_entity_poly.entity_id
_entity_poly.type
_entity_poly.pdbx_seq_one_letter_code
_entity_poly.pdbx_strand_id
1 'polypeptide(L)'
;MNEQELKTRIKQKQTVQFLQDLRTVLQTRAGRNVYCWLMDACRMSELSFTGNSHTFFNEGMRKVGLDLQSQIFLIPEGLDLKHQAEEEYQRRGNQFLLEIQEELREEGD
;
A
#
# COMPACT_ATOMS: atom_id res chain seq x y z
N MET A 1 -29.33 4.10 -25.47
CA MET A 1 -28.13 3.58 -24.77
C MET A 1 -28.55 2.28 -24.12
N ASN A 2 -27.94 1.16 -24.51
CA ASN A 2 -28.34 -0.16 -24.00
C ASN A 2 -27.78 -0.42 -22.58
N GLU A 3 -28.26 -1.47 -21.92
CA GLU A 3 -27.85 -1.82 -20.55
C GLU A 3 -26.33 -2.03 -20.41
N GLN A 4 -25.70 -2.60 -21.43
CA GLN A 4 -24.27 -2.88 -21.43
C GLN A 4 -23.42 -1.59 -21.53
N GLU A 5 -23.87 -0.64 -22.36
CA GLU A 5 -23.27 0.69 -22.48
C GLU A 5 -23.41 1.48 -21.16
N LEU A 6 -24.57 1.38 -20.51
CA LEU A 6 -24.82 1.98 -19.20
C LEU A 6 -23.86 1.43 -18.13
N LYS A 7 -23.74 0.10 -18.02
CA LYS A 7 -22.82 -0.56 -17.07
C LYS A 7 -21.36 -0.14 -17.30
N THR A 8 -20.95 -0.08 -18.57
CA THR A 8 -19.60 0.35 -18.94
C THR A 8 -19.32 1.79 -18.51
N ARG A 9 -20.26 2.71 -18.78
CA ARG A 9 -20.13 4.12 -18.37
C ARG A 9 -20.11 4.30 -16.85
N ILE A 10 -20.91 3.52 -16.12
CA ILE A 10 -20.90 3.55 -14.64
C ILE A 10 -19.53 3.10 -14.12
N LYS A 11 -19.00 1.99 -14.64
CA LYS A 11 -17.68 1.49 -14.25
C LYS A 11 -16.57 2.51 -14.53
N GLN A 12 -16.60 3.17 -15.68
CA GLN A 12 -15.66 4.25 -16.01
C GLN A 12 -15.73 5.40 -15.00
N LYS A 13 -16.94 5.86 -14.64
CA LYS A 13 -17.10 6.91 -13.62
C LYS A 13 -16.56 6.47 -12.25
N GLN A 14 -16.82 5.22 -11.86
CA GLN A 14 -16.29 4.66 -10.61
C GLN A 14 -14.76 4.60 -10.61
N THR A 15 -14.13 4.21 -11.72
CA THR A 15 -12.67 4.22 -11.83
C THR A 15 -12.09 5.63 -11.70
N VAL A 16 -12.68 6.62 -12.37
CA VAL A 16 -12.21 8.02 -12.25
C VAL A 16 -12.35 8.53 -10.82
N GLN A 17 -13.49 8.25 -10.17
CA GLN A 17 -13.70 8.64 -8.78
C GLN A 17 -12.70 7.94 -7.84
N PHE A 18 -12.49 6.64 -8.03
CA PHE A 18 -11.53 5.87 -7.24
C PHE A 18 -10.11 6.45 -7.31
N LEU A 19 -9.65 6.87 -8.50
CA LEU A 19 -8.33 7.49 -8.66
C LEU A 19 -8.23 8.83 -7.91
N GLN A 20 -9.32 9.62 -7.88
CA GLN A 20 -9.38 10.86 -7.11
C GLN A 20 -9.37 10.61 -5.59
N ASP A 21 -10.11 9.60 -5.15
CA ASP A 21 -10.15 9.21 -3.74
C ASP A 21 -8.79 8.68 -3.28
N LEU A 22 -8.17 7.81 -4.07
CA LEU A 22 -6.85 7.24 -3.80
C LEU A 22 -5.78 8.34 -3.73
N ARG A 23 -5.81 9.29 -4.66
CA ARG A 23 -4.94 10.48 -4.63
C ARG A 23 -5.12 11.25 -3.31
N THR A 24 -6.37 11.48 -2.91
CA THR A 24 -6.70 12.21 -1.67
C THR A 24 -6.17 11.50 -0.42
N VAL A 25 -6.29 10.17 -0.36
CA VAL A 25 -5.73 9.37 0.73
C VAL A 25 -4.21 9.57 0.83
N LEU A 26 -3.50 9.43 -0.29
CA LEU A 26 -2.04 9.50 -0.34
C LEU A 26 -1.47 10.91 -0.10
N GLN A 27 -2.27 11.97 -0.28
CA GLN A 27 -1.86 13.33 0.05
C GLN A 27 -1.65 13.54 1.56
N THR A 28 -2.33 12.75 2.40
CA THR A 28 -2.19 12.85 3.86
C THR A 28 -1.13 11.90 4.41
N ARG A 29 -0.40 12.34 5.45
CA ARG A 29 0.56 11.49 6.17
C ARG A 29 -0.10 10.23 6.73
N ALA A 30 -1.30 10.37 7.30
CA ALA A 30 -2.06 9.25 7.85
C ALA A 30 -2.46 8.24 6.76
N GLY A 31 -2.92 8.71 5.60
CA GLY A 31 -3.26 7.83 4.49
C GLY A 31 -2.04 7.09 3.92
N ARG A 32 -0.87 7.75 3.82
CA ARG A 32 0.38 7.07 3.46
C ARG A 32 0.79 6.00 4.47
N ASN A 33 0.56 6.22 5.76
CA ASN A 33 0.81 5.21 6.79
C ASN A 33 -0.07 3.96 6.60
N VAL A 34 -1.36 4.16 6.33
CA VAL A 34 -2.29 3.06 6.04
C VAL A 34 -1.92 2.35 4.76
N TYR A 35 -1.49 3.08 3.73
CA TYR A 35 -0.97 2.51 2.50
C TYR A 35 0.22 1.57 2.75
N CYS A 36 1.24 2.01 3.47
CA CYS A 36 2.40 1.17 3.77
C CYS A 36 2.01 -0.06 4.61
N TRP A 37 1.15 0.11 5.62
CA TRP A 37 0.63 -1.03 6.40
C TRP A 37 -0.10 -2.04 5.51
N LEU A 38 -0.89 -1.58 4.53
CA LEU A 38 -1.58 -2.46 3.60
C LEU A 38 -0.60 -3.19 2.68
N MET A 39 0.47 -2.54 2.22
CA MET A 39 1.50 -3.21 1.41
C MET A 39 2.21 -4.32 2.21
N ASP A 40 2.45 -4.11 3.50
CA ASP A 40 2.99 -5.14 4.40
C ASP A 40 2.00 -6.28 4.60
N ALA A 41 0.72 -5.97 4.83
CA ALA A 41 -0.34 -6.97 4.95
C ALA A 41 -0.51 -7.81 3.67
N CYS A 42 -0.24 -7.20 2.50
CA CYS A 42 -0.20 -7.85 1.19
C CYS A 42 1.11 -8.59 0.92
N ARG A 43 2.08 -8.60 1.85
CA ARG A 43 3.36 -9.31 1.72
C ARG A 43 4.15 -8.93 0.47
N MET A 44 4.13 -7.64 0.14
CA MET A 44 4.80 -7.09 -1.05
C MET A 44 6.32 -7.27 -1.02
N SER A 45 6.92 -7.32 0.19
CA SER A 45 8.37 -7.44 0.39
C SER A 45 8.83 -8.84 0.84
N GLU A 46 7.91 -9.80 1.01
CA GLU A 46 8.26 -11.15 1.45
C GLU A 46 8.51 -12.08 0.25
N LEU A 47 9.49 -12.98 0.37
CA LEU A 47 9.66 -14.13 -0.53
C LEU A 47 8.63 -15.21 -0.19
N SER A 48 7.89 -15.67 -1.19
CA SER A 48 6.99 -16.83 -1.08
C SER A 48 7.40 -17.89 -2.08
N PHE A 49 8.24 -18.82 -1.64
CA PHE A 49 8.60 -20.00 -2.43
C PHE A 49 8.84 -21.19 -1.50
N THR A 50 7.76 -21.68 -0.88
CA THR A 50 7.80 -22.83 0.04
C THR A 50 7.17 -24.09 -0.56
N GLY A 51 6.55 -23.99 -1.74
CA GLY A 51 5.99 -25.13 -2.48
C GLY A 51 4.72 -25.73 -1.86
N ASN A 52 4.11 -25.06 -0.87
CA ASN A 52 2.89 -25.51 -0.20
C ASN A 52 1.76 -24.47 -0.32
N SER A 53 0.59 -24.78 0.26
CA SER A 53 -0.62 -23.95 0.21
C SER A 53 -0.42 -22.51 0.70
N HIS A 54 0.57 -22.25 1.57
CA HIS A 54 0.90 -20.90 2.03
C HIS A 54 1.46 -20.03 0.91
N THR A 55 2.18 -20.62 -0.06
CA THR A 55 2.67 -19.87 -1.22
C THR A 55 1.49 -19.30 -2.02
N PHE A 56 0.52 -20.13 -2.39
CA PHE A 56 -0.67 -19.69 -3.15
C PHE A 56 -1.48 -18.61 -2.43
N PHE A 57 -1.67 -18.76 -1.12
CA PHE A 57 -2.36 -17.76 -0.31
C PHE A 57 -1.62 -16.42 -0.30
N ASN A 58 -0.30 -16.44 -0.07
CA ASN A 58 0.53 -15.24 -0.05
C ASN A 58 0.61 -14.55 -1.43
N GLU A 59 0.70 -15.32 -2.52
CA GLU A 59 0.61 -14.77 -3.88
C GLU A 59 -0.74 -14.10 -4.15
N GLY A 60 -1.83 -14.66 -3.65
CA GLY A 60 -3.17 -14.06 -3.75
C GLY A 60 -3.23 -12.71 -3.04
N MET A 61 -2.66 -12.59 -1.85
CA MET A 61 -2.57 -11.32 -1.13
C MET A 61 -1.67 -10.31 -1.84
N ARG A 62 -0.54 -10.76 -2.38
CA ARG A 62 0.38 -9.90 -3.15
C ARG A 62 -0.29 -9.35 -4.39
N LYS A 63 -1.13 -10.14 -5.08
CA LYS A 63 -1.89 -9.68 -6.24
C LYS A 63 -2.77 -8.47 -5.91
N VAL A 64 -3.41 -8.46 -4.75
CA VAL A 64 -4.23 -7.33 -4.28
C VAL A 64 -3.37 -6.07 -4.07
N GLY A 65 -2.20 -6.22 -3.45
CA GLY A 65 -1.26 -5.12 -3.25
C GLY A 65 -0.76 -4.55 -4.59
N LEU A 66 -0.38 -5.43 -5.52
CA LEU A 66 0.04 -5.05 -6.87
C LEU A 66 -1.07 -4.35 -7.66
N ASP A 67 -2.31 -4.82 -7.53
CA ASP A 67 -3.45 -4.19 -8.19
C ASP A 67 -3.67 -2.78 -7.68
N LEU A 68 -3.66 -2.56 -6.37
CA LEU A 68 -3.77 -1.22 -5.81
C LEU A 68 -2.58 -0.32 -6.23
N GLN A 69 -1.35 -0.84 -6.17
CA GLN A 69 -0.16 -0.10 -6.56
C GLN A 69 -0.20 0.31 -8.05
N SER A 70 -0.73 -0.56 -8.92
CA SER A 70 -0.90 -0.23 -10.34
C SER A 70 -1.83 0.97 -10.56
N GLN A 71 -2.86 1.14 -9.73
CA GLN A 71 -3.77 2.29 -9.81
C GLN A 71 -3.09 3.58 -9.38
N ILE A 72 -2.15 3.51 -8.43
CA ILE A 72 -1.35 4.68 -8.02
C ILE A 72 -0.56 5.23 -9.20
N PHE A 73 0.00 4.37 -10.06
CA PHE A 73 0.75 4.81 -11.24
C PHE A 73 -0.11 5.45 -12.34
N LEU A 74 -1.44 5.38 -12.24
CA LEU A 74 -2.36 6.11 -13.12
C LEU A 74 -2.62 7.55 -12.64
N ILE A 75 -2.21 7.88 -11.42
CA ILE A 75 -2.28 9.24 -10.85
C ILE A 75 -1.01 9.99 -11.27
N PRO A 76 -1.10 11.23 -11.81
CA PRO A 76 0.07 11.96 -12.32
C PRO A 76 1.25 12.07 -11.35
N GLU A 77 0.97 12.37 -10.07
CA GLU A 77 1.98 12.45 -8.99
C GLU A 77 2.08 11.16 -8.16
N GLY A 78 1.48 10.05 -8.62
CA GLY A 78 1.35 8.83 -7.83
C GLY A 78 2.69 8.19 -7.45
N LEU A 79 3.68 8.26 -8.34
CA LEU A 79 5.03 7.75 -8.06
C LEU A 79 5.69 8.51 -6.91
N ASP A 80 5.59 9.84 -6.93
CA ASP A 80 6.17 10.71 -5.89
C ASP A 80 5.48 10.47 -4.55
N LEU A 81 4.15 10.35 -4.55
CA LEU A 81 3.38 10.05 -3.33
C LEU A 81 3.73 8.67 -2.75
N LYS A 82 3.96 7.66 -3.61
CA LYS A 82 4.42 6.33 -3.19
C LYS A 82 5.81 6.42 -2.56
N HIS A 83 6.77 7.06 -3.23
CA HIS A 83 8.13 7.21 -2.69
C HIS A 83 8.13 7.95 -1.36
N GLN A 84 7.36 9.04 -1.26
CA GLN A 84 7.18 9.76 0.00
C GLN A 84 6.64 8.84 1.09
N ALA A 85 5.66 7.98 0.80
CA ALA A 85 5.13 7.03 1.77
C ALA A 85 6.22 6.07 2.27
N GLU A 86 7.01 5.51 1.37
CA GLU A 86 8.08 4.55 1.66
C GLU A 86 9.21 5.17 2.50
N GLU A 87 9.70 6.35 2.12
CA GLU A 87 10.74 7.07 2.87
C GLU A 87 10.29 7.38 4.29
N GLU A 88 9.06 7.90 4.42
CA GLU A 88 8.54 8.26 5.72
C GLU A 88 8.19 7.03 6.58
N TYR A 89 7.89 5.89 5.96
CA TYR A 89 7.70 4.60 6.64
C TYR A 89 9.02 4.08 7.21
N GLN A 90 10.07 4.05 6.38
CA GLN A 90 11.42 3.66 6.80
C GLN A 90 11.97 4.56 7.91
N ARG A 91 11.82 5.89 7.76
CA ARG A 91 12.26 6.85 8.77
C ARG A 91 11.61 6.59 10.13
N ARG A 92 10.29 6.33 10.14
CA ARG A 92 9.56 6.01 11.36
C ARG A 92 10.03 4.68 11.97
N GLY A 93 10.22 3.65 11.14
CA GLY A 93 10.73 2.36 11.62
C GLY A 93 12.09 2.49 12.30
N ASN A 94 13.00 3.27 11.70
CA ASN A 94 14.32 3.55 12.29
C ASN A 94 14.21 4.33 13.60
N GLN A 95 13.29 5.29 13.68
CA GLN A 95 13.04 6.04 14.91
C GLN A 95 12.58 5.11 16.04
N PHE A 96 11.57 4.27 15.79
CA PHE A 96 11.10 3.30 16.79
C PHE A 96 12.18 2.30 17.20
N LEU A 97 13.04 1.89 16.26
CA LEU A 97 14.16 1.00 16.58
C LEU A 97 15.13 1.65 17.58
N LEU A 98 15.44 2.93 17.39
CA LEU A 98 16.31 3.68 18.31
C LEU A 98 15.66 3.83 19.69
N GLU A 99 14.38 4.21 19.73
CA GLU A 99 13.60 4.33 20.98
C GLU A 99 13.63 3.00 21.77
N ILE A 100 13.35 1.87 21.11
CA ILE A 100 13.39 0.54 21.73
C ILE A 100 14.80 0.17 22.22
N GLN A 101 15.84 0.54 21.46
CA GLN A 101 17.23 0.26 21.87
C GLN A 101 17.65 1.07 23.10
N GLU A 102 17.16 2.29 23.24
CA GLU A 102 17.38 3.13 24.42
C GLU A 102 16.64 2.55 25.64
N GLU A 103 15.36 2.19 25.50
CA GLU A 103 14.58 1.54 26.56
C GLU A 103 15.27 0.27 27.09
N LEU A 104 15.72 -0.62 26.20
CA LEU A 104 16.42 -1.85 26.57
C LEU A 104 17.77 -1.62 27.25
N ARG A 105 18.43 -0.47 26.99
CA ARG A 105 19.67 -0.11 27.68
C ARG A 105 19.36 0.35 29.10
N GLU A 106 18.32 1.17 29.28
CA GLU A 106 17.92 1.68 30.60
C GLU A 106 17.38 0.57 31.53
N GLU A 107 16.79 -0.49 30.98
CA GLU A 107 16.34 -1.67 31.74
C GLU A 107 17.48 -2.65 32.11
N GLY A 108 18.63 -2.55 31.44
CA GLY A 108 19.77 -3.46 31.59
C GLY A 108 20.88 -2.99 32.55
N ASP A 109 20.84 -1.72 32.97
CA ASP A 109 21.72 -1.10 33.98
C ASP A 109 21.09 -1.09 35.39
#